data_AF-A0A1W1I7I2-F1
#
_entry.id   AF-A0A1W1I7I2-F1
#
_cell.length_a   1.000
_cell.length_b   1.000
_cell.length_c   1.000
_cell.angle_alpha   90.00
_cell.angle_beta   90.00
_cell.angle_gamma   90.00
#
_symmetry.space_group_name_H-M   'P 1'
#
loop_
_entity.id
_entity.type
_entity.pdbx_description
1 polymer ?
#
loop_
_entity_poly.entity_id
_entity_poly.type
_entity_poly.pdbx_seq_one_letter_code
_entity_poly.pdbx_strand_id
1 'polypeptide(L)' 'MRNRHLAVALAGFALAACSTTEWVNANKPPEQYTTDYNKCENSALSDPKLQQGSKILVQTATERCMQREGWRLIEH' A
#
# COMPACT_ATOMS: atom_id res chain seq x y z
N MET A 1 44.56 -1.94 -9.97
CA MET A 1 43.58 -2.10 -8.86
C MET A 1 42.24 -1.41 -9.14
N ARG A 2 41.73 -1.35 -10.39
CA ARG A 2 40.52 -0.58 -10.74
C ARG A 2 39.24 -1.43 -10.90
N ASN A 3 39.37 -2.75 -11.11
CA ASN A 3 38.25 -3.67 -11.31
C ASN A 3 37.69 -4.34 -10.03
N ARG A 4 38.39 -4.29 -8.90
CA ARG A 4 37.90 -4.91 -7.64
C ARG A 4 36.70 -4.16 -7.05
N HIS A 5 36.64 -2.84 -7.23
CA HIS A 5 35.54 -2.01 -6.71
C HIS A 5 34.23 -2.21 -7.49
N LEU A 6 34.33 -2.48 -8.80
CA LEU A 6 33.15 -2.78 -9.64
C LEU A 6 32.48 -4.10 -9.23
N ALA A 7 33.27 -5.14 -8.98
CA ALA A 7 32.75 -6.45 -8.55
C ALA A 7 32.02 -6.38 -7.20
N VAL A 8 32.53 -5.57 -6.26
CA VAL A 8 31.90 -5.36 -4.95
C VAL A 8 30.61 -4.55 -5.08
N ALA A 9 30.56 -3.54 -5.95
CA ALA A 9 29.36 -2.74 -6.19
C ALA A 9 28.22 -3.56 -6.84
N LEU A 10 28.54 -4.47 -7.77
CA LEU A 10 27.56 -5.36 -8.40
C LEU A 10 27.02 -6.43 -7.44
N ALA A 11 27.83 -6.92 -6.51
CA ALA A 11 27.38 -7.87 -5.48
C ALA A 11 26.43 -7.22 -4.45
N GLY A 12 26.56 -5.92 -4.18
CA GLY A 12 25.69 -5.18 -3.25
C GLY A 12 24.25 -4.98 -3.74
N PHE A 13 24.03 -4.90 -5.05
CA PHE A 13 22.68 -4.72 -5.63
C PHE A 13 21.82 -5.99 -5.59
N ALA A 14 22.43 -7.17 -5.46
CA ALA A 14 21.71 -8.44 -5.44
C ALA A 14 21.00 -8.74 -4.10
N LEU A 15 21.23 -7.92 -3.07
CA LEU A 15 20.66 -8.10 -1.72
C LEU A 15 19.52 -7.10 -1.41
N ALA A 16 19.07 -6.31 -2.38
CA ALA A 16 17.85 -5.52 -2.22
C ALA A 16 16.64 -6.46 -2.30
N ALA A 17 16.24 -7.03 -1.16
CA ALA A 17 14.94 -7.66 -1.01
C ALA A 17 13.87 -6.57 -1.13
N CYS A 18 13.27 -6.42 -2.31
CA CYS A 18 12.05 -5.64 -2.47
C CYS A 18 10.91 -6.44 -1.87
N SER A 19 10.51 -6.14 -0.62
CA SER A 19 9.23 -6.63 -0.14
C SER A 19 8.12 -5.93 -0.93
N THR A 20 7.17 -6.71 -1.43
CA THR A 20 6.04 -6.16 -2.17
C THR A 20 4.80 -6.29 -1.30
N THR A 21 4.08 -5.18 -1.16
CA THR A 21 2.85 -5.15 -0.38
C THR A 21 1.67 -5.06 -1.32
N GLU A 22 0.70 -5.95 -1.19
CA GLU A 22 -0.50 -5.96 -2.03
C GLU A 22 -1.79 -6.11 -1.21
N TRP A 23 -2.88 -5.57 -1.77
CA TRP A 23 -4.21 -5.73 -1.22
C TRP A 23 -4.91 -6.93 -1.87
N VAL A 24 -5.36 -7.88 -1.06
CA VAL A 24 -6.07 -9.08 -1.49
C VAL A 24 -7.45 -9.19 -0.85
N ASN A 25 -8.39 -9.81 -1.56
CA ASN A 25 -9.73 -10.11 -1.05
C ASN A 25 -10.09 -11.55 -1.44
N ALA A 26 -10.58 -12.35 -0.49
CA ALA A 26 -10.90 -13.75 -0.74
C ALA A 26 -12.14 -13.94 -1.64
N ASN A 27 -13.03 -12.96 -1.69
CA ASN A 27 -14.34 -13.06 -2.32
C ASN A 27 -14.52 -12.10 -3.51
N LYS A 28 -13.59 -11.17 -3.71
CA LYS A 28 -13.62 -10.17 -4.79
C LYS A 28 -12.38 -10.30 -5.66
N PRO A 29 -12.52 -10.17 -6.99
CA PRO A 29 -11.38 -10.19 -7.88
C PRO A 29 -10.57 -8.87 -7.76
N PRO A 30 -9.26 -8.87 -8.08
CA PRO A 30 -8.38 -7.72 -7.88
C PRO A 30 -8.84 -6.43 -8.56
N GLU A 31 -9.56 -6.52 -9.68
CA GLU A 31 -10.06 -5.37 -10.44
C GLU A 31 -11.09 -4.55 -9.65
N GLN A 32 -11.75 -5.16 -8.65
CA GLN A 32 -12.68 -4.44 -7.76
C GLN A 32 -11.96 -3.59 -6.71
N TYR A 33 -10.65 -3.75 -6.54
CA TYR A 33 -9.85 -2.98 -5.57
C TYR A 33 -10.07 -1.48 -5.73
N THR A 34 -9.92 -0.96 -6.96
CA THR A 34 -10.01 0.48 -7.22
C THR A 34 -11.40 1.02 -6.91
N THR A 35 -12.45 0.27 -7.24
CA THR A 35 -13.84 0.67 -6.94
C THR A 35 -14.08 0.77 -5.44
N ASP A 36 -13.69 -0.25 -4.68
CA ASP A 36 -13.87 -0.26 -3.22
C ASP A 36 -12.98 0.78 -2.54
N TYR A 37 -11.74 0.93 -2.99
CA TYR A 37 -10.82 1.93 -2.47
C TYR A 37 -11.37 3.35 -2.66
N ASN A 38 -11.83 3.69 -3.86
CA ASN A 38 -12.41 5.00 -4.15
C ASN A 38 -13.67 5.26 -3.31
N LYS A 39 -14.51 4.25 -3.10
CA LYS A 39 -15.68 4.34 -2.21
C LYS A 39 -15.25 4.65 -0.78
N CYS A 40 -14.23 3.95 -0.27
CA CYS A 40 -13.70 4.16 1.07
C CYS A 40 -13.03 5.53 1.24
N GLU A 41 -12.23 5.95 0.27
CA GLU A 41 -11.55 7.24 0.27
C GLU A 41 -12.56 8.40 0.23
N ASN A 42 -13.55 8.35 -0.66
CA ASN A 42 -14.61 9.36 -0.72
C ASN A 42 -15.41 9.44 0.59
N SER A 43 -15.64 8.30 1.25
CA SER A 43 -16.31 8.27 2.55
C SER A 43 -15.46 8.94 3.63
N ALA A 44 -14.15 8.69 3.65
CA ALA A 44 -13.22 9.31 4.59
C ALA A 44 -13.08 10.83 4.35
N LEU A 45 -13.00 11.26 3.08
CA LEU A 45 -12.94 12.67 2.71
C LEU A 45 -14.23 13.42 3.01
N SER A 46 -15.37 12.73 3.09
CA SER A 46 -16.66 13.32 3.43
C SER A 46 -16.88 13.50 4.94
N ASP A 47 -16.02 12.92 5.80
CA ASP A 47 -16.13 13.05 7.25
C ASP A 47 -15.57 14.42 7.71
N PRO A 48 -16.40 15.33 8.25
CA PRO A 48 -15.95 16.65 8.71
C PRO A 48 -14.88 16.59 9.80
N LYS A 49 -14.82 15.49 10.57
CA LYS A 49 -13.80 15.29 11.62
C LYS A 49 -12.42 15.00 11.02
N LEU A 50 -12.38 14.37 9.85
CA LEU A 50 -11.14 14.01 9.16
C LEU A 50 -10.65 15.14 8.24
N GLN A 51 -11.54 16.06 7.84
CA GLN A 51 -11.21 17.24 7.04
C GLN A 51 -10.35 18.30 7.76
N GLN A 52 -10.02 18.11 9.04
CA GLN A 52 -9.13 19.00 9.80
C GLN A 52 -7.65 18.97 9.35
N GLY A 53 -7.38 18.47 8.14
CA GLY A 53 -6.09 18.60 7.46
C GLY A 53 -5.08 17.47 7.70
N SER A 54 -5.43 16.44 8.47
CA SER A 54 -4.51 15.31 8.68
C SER A 54 -4.70 14.23 7.62
N LYS A 55 -3.82 14.22 6.62
CA LYS A 55 -3.77 13.17 5.58
C LYS A 55 -3.66 11.76 6.18
N ILE A 56 -2.96 11.61 7.30
CA ILE A 56 -2.83 10.32 8.00
C ILE A 56 -4.17 9.81 8.53
N LEU A 57 -5.03 10.71 9.02
CA LEU A 57 -6.34 10.31 9.55
C LEU A 57 -7.27 9.85 8.42
N VAL A 58 -7.26 10.55 7.28
CA VAL A 58 -8.00 10.12 6.08
C VAL A 58 -7.50 8.75 5.63
N GLN A 59 -6.18 8.56 5.52
CA GLN A 59 -5.60 7.29 5.13
C GLN A 59 -5.97 6.15 6.08
N THR A 60 -5.86 6.37 7.40
CA THR A 60 -6.24 5.38 8.42
C THR A 60 -7.72 5.01 8.32
N ALA A 61 -8.60 5.98 8.04
CA ALA A 61 -10.02 5.73 7.86
C ALA A 61 -10.31 4.93 6.58
N THR A 62 -9.64 5.27 5.47
CA THR A 62 -9.72 4.51 4.21
C THR A 62 -9.28 3.05 4.42
N GLU A 63 -8.14 2.83 5.08
CA GLU A 63 -7.62 1.48 5.37
C GLU A 63 -8.59 0.65 6.23
N ARG A 64 -9.17 1.26 7.27
CA ARG A 64 -10.20 0.60 8.10
C ARG A 64 -11.46 0.24 7.31
N CYS A 65 -11.87 1.10 6.37
CA CYS A 65 -12.99 0.81 5.49
C CYS A 65 -12.67 -0.36 4.55
N MET A 66 -11.48 -0.36 3.94
CA MET A 66 -11.02 -1.47 3.09
C MET A 66 -11.01 -2.80 3.83
N GLN A 67 -10.54 -2.81 5.08
CA GLN A 67 -10.58 -3.99 5.94
C GLN A 67 -12.00 -4.50 6.21
N ARG A 68 -13.00 -3.61 6.32
CA ARG A 68 -14.42 -3.98 6.46
C ARG A 68 -15.01 -4.54 5.16
N GLU A 69 -14.57 -4.05 4.01
CA GLU A 69 -14.89 -4.60 2.69
C GLU A 69 -14.20 -5.96 2.42
N GLY A 70 -13.41 -6.44 3.36
CA GLY A 70 -12.74 -7.75 3.31
C GLY A 70 -11.36 -7.72 2.66
N TRP A 71 -10.86 -6.54 2.29
CA TRP A 71 -9.51 -6.40 1.76
C TRP A 71 -8.46 -6.51 2.88
N ARG A 72 -7.34 -7.16 2.58
CA ARG A 72 -6.21 -7.36 3.49
C ARG A 72 -4.93 -6.98 2.81
N LEU A 73 -4.08 -6.28 3.53
CA LEU A 73 -2.73 -5.96 3.09
C LEU A 73 -1.82 -7.13 3.44
N ILE A 74 -1.16 -7.72 2.44
CA ILE A 74 -0.20 -8.80 2.62
C ILE A 74 1.17 -8.36 2.09
N GLU A 75 2.23 -8.83 2.74
CA GLU A 75 3.63 -8.56 2.37
C GLU A 75 4.27 -9.86 1.88
N HIS A 76 4.95 -9.80 0.73
CA HIS A 76 5.71 -10.88 0.11
C HIS A 76 7.21 -10.61 0.16
#